data_AF-A0A3N0ZVK3-F1
#
_entry.id   AF-A0A3N0ZVK3-F1
#
_cell.length_a   1.000
_cell.length_b   1.000
_cell.length_c   1.000
_cell.angle_alpha   90.00
_cell.angle_beta   90.00
_cell.angle_gamma   90.00
#
_symmetry.space_group_name_H-M   'P 1'
#
loop_
_entity.id
_entity.type
_entity.pdbx_description
1 polymer ?
#
loop_
_entity_poly.entity_id
_entity_poly.type
_entity_poly.pdbx_seq_one_letter_code
_entity_poly.pdbx_strand_id
1 'polypeptide(L)' 'MKEKGYKVVTQVRQAKEFLIAEDYHQDYYSKTGKKPYCHFYTKRF' A
#
# COMPACT_ATOMS: atom_id res chain seq x y z
N MET A 1 9.96 -15.61 -8.08
CA MET A 1 8.64 -14.95 -8.29
C MET A 1 7.88 -15.53 -9.49
N LYS A 2 8.52 -15.63 -10.68
CA LYS A 2 7.97 -16.40 -11.81
C LYS A 2 7.78 -17.90 -11.46
N GLU A 3 8.70 -18.45 -10.68
CA GLU A 3 8.67 -19.87 -10.24
C GLU A 3 7.53 -20.20 -9.27
N LYS A 4 6.96 -19.21 -8.58
CA LYS A 4 5.80 -19.40 -7.69
C LYS A 4 4.45 -19.25 -8.43
N GLY A 5 4.45 -19.13 -9.76
CA GLY A 5 3.24 -19.05 -10.60
C GLY A 5 2.47 -17.73 -10.54
N TYR A 6 2.99 -16.70 -9.87
CA TYR A 6 2.27 -15.42 -9.74
C TYR A 6 2.41 -14.55 -10.98
N LYS A 7 1.26 -14.15 -11.55
CA LYS A 7 1.18 -13.06 -12.54
C LYS A 7 1.20 -11.71 -11.81
N VAL A 8 2.39 -11.21 -11.48
CA VAL A 8 2.52 -9.92 -10.78
C VAL A 8 2.18 -8.76 -11.70
N VAL A 9 1.21 -7.94 -11.28
CA VAL A 9 0.68 -6.80 -12.04
C VAL A 9 1.18 -5.44 -11.53
N THR A 10 2.06 -5.43 -10.52
CA THR A 10 2.70 -4.22 -10.00
C THR A 10 3.48 -3.52 -11.11
N GLN A 11 3.24 -2.21 -11.27
CA GLN A 11 3.83 -1.42 -12.33
C GLN A 11 5.07 -0.67 -11.81
N VAL A 12 6.16 -0.73 -12.56
CA VAL A 12 7.34 0.10 -12.32
C VAL A 12 7.29 1.28 -13.30
N ARG A 13 7.24 2.50 -12.77
CA ARG A 13 7.11 3.74 -13.54
C ARG A 13 7.97 4.84 -12.92
N GLN A 14 8.32 5.83 -13.72
CA GLN A 14 8.96 7.05 -13.21
C GLN A 14 7.99 7.79 -12.28
N ALA A 15 8.51 8.28 -11.16
CA ALA A 15 7.74 9.10 -10.23
C ALA A 15 7.26 10.39 -10.92
N LYS A 16 6.01 10.77 -10.65
CA LYS A 16 5.41 12.03 -11.10
C LYS A 16 5.25 12.96 -9.90
N GLU A 17 4.75 14.16 -10.15
CA GLU A 17 4.31 15.06 -9.09
C GLU A 17 3.40 14.33 -8.10
N PHE A 18 3.68 14.52 -6.81
CA PHE A 18 2.92 13.93 -5.71
C PHE A 18 2.12 15.01 -5.01
N LEU A 19 0.81 14.99 -5.21
CA LEU A 19 -0.12 15.89 -4.53
C LEU A 19 -0.43 15.32 -3.14
N ILE A 20 -0.10 16.09 -2.10
CA ILE A 20 -0.30 15.68 -0.71
C ILE A 20 -1.80 15.62 -0.40
N ALA A 21 -2.25 14.50 0.17
CA ALA A 21 -3.61 14.33 0.64
C ALA A 21 -3.90 15.20 1.89
N GLU A 22 -5.16 15.54 2.13
CA GLU A 22 -5.56 16.41 3.23
C GLU A 22 -5.11 15.89 4.61
N ASP A 23 -4.91 16.80 5.56
CA ASP A 23 -4.31 16.52 6.87
C ASP A 23 -5.04 15.44 7.69
N TYR A 24 -6.34 15.25 7.46
CA TYR A 24 -7.13 14.22 8.15
C TYR A 24 -6.84 12.80 7.62
N HIS A 25 -6.27 12.65 6.43
CA HIS A 25 -5.78 11.37 5.91
C HIS A 25 -4.40 11.00 6.47
N GLN A 26 -3.58 12.00 6.78
CA GLN A 26 -2.25 11.79 7.33
C GLN A 26 -2.34 11.15 8.73
N ASP A 27 -1.57 10.09 8.96
CA ASP A 27 -1.53 9.34 10.23
C ASP A 27 -2.90 8.87 10.75
N TYR A 28 -3.86 8.61 9.85
CA TYR A 28 -5.25 8.30 10.21
C TYR A 28 -5.38 7.18 11.26
N TYR A 29 -4.65 6.07 11.09
CA TYR A 29 -4.71 4.94 12.02
C TYR A 29 -4.14 5.28 13.40
N SER A 30 -3.06 6.07 13.44
CA SER A 30 -2.46 6.55 14.69
C SER A 30 -3.40 7.52 15.43
N LYS A 31 -4.05 8.43 14.69
CA LYS A 31 -5.00 9.43 15.24
C LYS A 31 -6.31 8.81 15.74
N THR A 32 -6.82 7.79 15.04
CA THR A 32 -8.17 7.24 15.32
C THR A 32 -8.16 5.93 16.10
N GLY A 33 -7.00 5.27 16.26
CA GLY A 33 -6.90 3.94 16.85
C GLY A 33 -7.56 2.82 16.02
N LYS A 34 -8.03 3.14 14.80
CA LYS A 34 -8.63 2.16 13.88
C LYS A 34 -7.56 1.26 13.28
N LYS A 35 -7.97 0.07 12.85
CA LYS A 35 -7.12 -0.90 12.15
C LYS A 35 -7.52 -1.02 10.69
N PRO A 36 -6.58 -1.30 9.78
CA PRO A 36 -6.92 -1.57 8.38
C PRO A 36 -7.79 -2.84 8.28
N TYR A 37 -8.82 -2.79 7.44
CA TYR A 37 -9.70 -3.93 7.20
C TYR A 37 -9.14 -4.94 6.20
N CYS A 38 -8.35 -4.48 5.22
CA CYS A 38 -7.85 -5.33 4.12
C CYS A 38 -6.32 -5.51 4.09
N HIS A 39 -5.57 -4.71 4.86
CA HIS A 39 -4.10 -4.71 4.80
C HIS A 39 -3.52 -5.51 5.96
N PHE A 40 -3.11 -6.74 5.65
CA PHE A 40 -2.46 -7.64 6.59
C PHE A 40 -1.20 -8.22 5.98
N TYR A 41 -0.25 -8.58 6.84
CA TYR A 41 0.94 -9.30 6.41
C TYR A 41 0.56 -10.67 5.84
N THR A 42 1.13 -11.00 4.69
CA THR A 42 1.07 -12.35 4.10
C THR A 42 2.46 -12.68 3.61
N LYS A 43 3.02 -13.82 4.03
CA LYS A 43 4.31 -14.31 3.53
C LYS A 43 4.15 -14.79 2.09
N ARG A 44 4.41 -13.92 1.11
CA ARG A 44 4.23 -14.20 -0.33
C ARG A 44 5.53 -14.57 -1.03
N PHE A 45 6.68 -14.14 -0.49
CA PHE A 45 8.01 -14.39 -1.06
C PHE A 45 8.92 -15.04 -0.03
#